data_AF-A0A1I0H5Y2-F1
#
_entry.id   AF-A0A1I0H5Y2-F1
#
_cell.length_a   1.000
_cell.length_b   1.000
_cell.length_c   1.000
_cell.angle_alpha   90.00
_cell.angle_beta   90.00
_cell.angle_gamma   90.00
#
_symmetry.space_group_name_H-M   'P 1'
#
loop_
_entity.id
_entity.type
_entity.pdbx_description
1 polymer ?
#
loop_
_entity_poly.entity_id
_entity_poly.type
_entity_poly.pdbx_seq_one_letter_code
_entity_poly.pdbx_strand_id
1 'polypeptide(L)'
;AQYVTLYKDEHYATKEEGGVGTLTEDQIAEATAANGYNQASESWNPEKPEAGITQFTEDTHYTIRFTENAAVEITYVPDDAEHGSTTNSPDKVSPATGTPKGSVATAKAGYAFKNWTKDGEVVSWNAELKPEDIAKVGGLYVESEYVANFGVDDNGDQIPDEYQTIFYYISADETKGTVSTVEEVHTFRDENGHYTEKTPISPDGATATAKDGNAFEYWIDTETKDPTSDMSILKSRQYLEDTTFTAYFDVDERGNAPDGNEPDGVPDKYETIFVYKSADVTKGTVDADPLKAEVHVFKDADGNYTEKTPVSPKGANAIALDGFAFDYWTDSEVNDYTPDMSKMKSNTYLVDTTFTAYFDVDEIGTEEPNTPDKVPDKYQIMFQYVSEDTNHGTVSGAVTEVKTIYEIVTGEDGNDHRELRPARPNANVTVSGIGSYSFNNWTDGSRSYANADEIKAAGFTQSTTFTAQFNYNGGGGGTGGGGGGTSGGTTGNRRYTSTPGGPGFTTITPEDVPLAPLPESPVDVTLIDDGEVPLAPLPKTGQTSMRTTLTMMLSGIFVAVTALSRKRKEEDS
;
A
#
# COMPACT_ATOMS: atom_id res chain seq x y z
N ALA A 1 12.44 66.41 74.06
CA ALA A 1 13.37 67.31 74.78
C ALA A 1 13.03 67.25 76.25
N GLN A 2 14.03 67.20 77.12
CA GLN A 2 13.87 67.23 78.57
C GLN A 2 14.47 68.54 79.08
N TYR A 3 13.88 69.11 80.12
CA TYR A 3 14.32 70.37 80.70
C TYR A 3 14.76 70.14 82.13
N VAL A 4 15.91 70.72 82.48
CA VAL A 4 16.41 70.76 83.86
C VAL A 4 16.34 72.19 84.35
N THR A 5 16.01 72.37 85.63
CA THR A 5 16.07 73.67 86.26
C THR A 5 17.47 73.89 86.83
N LEU A 6 18.08 75.03 86.53
CA LEU A 6 19.44 75.34 86.97
C LEU A 6 19.41 75.91 88.39
N TYR A 7 20.27 75.37 89.25
CA TYR A 7 20.45 75.84 90.62
C TYR A 7 21.91 76.22 90.88
N LYS A 8 22.11 77.20 91.77
CA LYS A 8 23.38 77.52 92.39
C LYS A 8 23.13 77.89 93.85
N ASP A 9 23.90 77.30 94.77
CA ASP A 9 23.76 77.54 96.22
C ASP A 9 22.30 77.41 96.71
N GLU A 10 21.60 76.36 96.27
CA GLU A 10 20.19 76.05 96.59
C GLU A 10 19.13 77.06 96.09
N HIS A 11 19.51 78.01 95.24
CA HIS A 11 18.59 78.98 94.62
C HIS A 11 18.53 78.79 93.11
N TYR A 12 17.39 79.17 92.50
CA TYR A 12 17.26 79.25 91.04
C TYR A 12 18.34 80.17 90.48
N ALA A 13 19.04 79.69 89.46
CA ALA A 13 20.13 80.41 88.82
C ALA A 13 19.98 80.38 87.29
N THR A 14 20.58 81.34 86.62
CA THR A 14 20.74 81.37 85.16
C THR A 14 22.01 80.64 84.72
N LYS A 15 22.16 80.40 83.41
CA LYS A 15 23.40 79.86 82.84
C LYS A 15 24.58 80.78 83.13
N GLU A 16 24.39 82.09 83.01
CA GLU A 16 25.42 83.12 83.25
C GLU A 16 25.87 83.20 84.71
N GLU A 17 24.98 82.85 85.65
CA GLU A 17 25.30 82.77 87.08
C GLU A 17 26.06 81.49 87.43
N GLY A 18 26.25 80.57 86.48
CA GLY A 18 26.90 79.27 86.67
C GLY A 18 25.99 78.22 87.31
N GLY A 19 24.67 78.35 87.12
CA GLY A 19 23.71 77.35 87.58
C GLY A 19 23.86 76.01 86.85
N VAL A 20 23.66 74.92 87.58
CA VAL A 20 23.70 73.55 87.04
C VAL A 20 22.35 72.86 87.25
N GLY A 21 21.92 72.07 86.28
CA GLY A 21 20.76 71.21 86.39
C GLY A 21 21.15 69.74 86.27
N THR A 22 20.38 68.84 86.87
CA THR A 22 20.57 67.39 86.79
C THR A 22 19.28 66.74 86.32
N LEU A 23 19.37 65.65 85.55
CA LEU A 23 18.20 64.84 85.15
C LEU A 23 17.79 63.89 86.28
N THR A 24 16.48 63.64 86.44
CA THR A 24 15.96 62.50 87.21
C THR A 24 15.99 61.21 86.37
N GLU A 25 15.81 60.05 87.00
CA GLU A 25 15.80 58.75 86.31
C GLU A 25 14.75 58.72 85.17
N ASP A 26 13.52 59.15 85.45
CA ASP A 26 12.44 59.25 84.45
C ASP A 26 12.71 60.25 83.30
N GLN A 27 13.69 61.14 83.47
CA GLN A 27 14.09 62.11 82.44
C GLN A 27 15.20 61.55 81.53
N ILE A 28 15.86 60.45 81.89
CA ILE A 28 16.85 59.79 81.03
C ILE A 28 16.09 58.90 80.04
N ALA A 29 16.33 59.10 78.75
CA ALA A 29 15.64 58.32 77.73
C ALA A 29 16.01 56.83 77.80
N GLU A 30 15.00 55.97 77.66
CA GLU A 30 15.18 54.55 77.36
C GLU A 30 15.17 54.36 75.84
N ALA A 31 16.07 53.49 75.34
CA ALA A 31 16.12 53.16 73.92
C ALA A 31 16.08 51.64 73.74
N THR A 32 15.16 51.20 72.88
CA THR A 32 15.07 49.81 72.45
C THR A 32 15.68 49.68 71.07
N ALA A 33 16.58 48.72 70.90
CA ALA A 33 17.13 48.38 69.61
C ALA A 33 16.02 47.97 68.64
N ALA A 34 16.10 48.46 67.40
CA ALA A 34 15.22 47.98 66.33
C ALA A 34 15.50 46.50 66.03
N ASN A 35 14.53 45.82 65.40
CA ASN A 35 14.71 44.42 65.01
C ASN A 35 15.97 44.26 64.13
N GLY A 36 16.79 43.25 64.43
CA GLY A 36 18.07 43.01 63.75
C GLY A 36 19.26 43.76 64.34
N TYR A 37 19.08 44.55 65.40
CA TYR A 37 20.14 45.22 66.13
C TYR A 37 20.29 44.65 67.54
N ASN A 38 21.52 44.63 68.05
CA ASN A 38 21.83 44.04 69.34
C ASN A 38 21.58 45.04 70.48
N GLN A 39 20.59 44.80 71.35
CA GLN A 39 20.32 45.66 72.51
C GLN A 39 21.54 45.84 73.42
N ALA A 40 22.36 44.79 73.61
CA ALA A 40 23.54 44.86 74.47
C ALA A 40 24.67 45.74 73.88
N SER A 41 24.53 46.20 72.63
CA SER A 41 25.47 47.12 71.98
C SER A 41 25.09 48.60 72.12
N GLU A 42 24.11 48.92 72.97
CA GLU A 42 23.69 50.28 73.28
C GLU A 42 24.91 51.16 73.63
N SER A 43 25.12 52.21 72.84
CA SER A 43 26.22 53.14 73.02
C SER A 43 25.71 54.58 72.97
N TRP A 44 25.97 55.33 74.04
CA TRP A 44 25.62 56.74 74.16
C TRP A 44 26.80 57.63 73.76
N ASN A 45 26.52 58.68 72.98
CA ASN A 45 27.48 59.75 72.74
C ASN A 45 26.79 61.13 72.86
N PRO A 46 27.19 61.98 73.82
CA PRO A 46 28.16 61.75 74.91
C PRO A 46 27.76 60.59 75.85
N GLU A 47 28.65 60.19 76.78
CA GLU A 47 28.40 59.08 77.73
C GLU A 47 27.07 59.26 78.50
N LYS A 48 26.37 58.15 78.76
CA LYS A 48 25.04 58.13 79.36
C LYS A 48 25.02 58.95 80.67
N PRO A 49 24.11 59.92 80.82
CA PRO A 49 24.04 60.70 82.05
C PRO A 49 23.58 59.84 83.22
N GLU A 50 24.12 60.12 84.40
CA GLU A 50 23.74 59.50 85.65
C GLU A 50 22.75 60.41 86.40
N ALA A 51 21.60 59.84 86.79
CA ALA A 51 20.51 60.58 87.40
C ALA A 51 20.96 61.29 88.69
N GLY A 52 20.65 62.59 88.81
CA GLY A 52 21.04 63.42 89.95
C GLY A 52 22.54 63.74 90.04
N ILE A 53 23.38 63.23 89.13
CA ILE A 53 24.84 63.37 89.18
C ILE A 53 25.36 64.19 88.00
N THR A 54 24.98 63.86 86.76
CA THR A 54 25.47 64.56 85.58
C THR A 54 24.91 65.99 85.52
N GLN A 55 25.79 66.98 85.54
CA GLN A 55 25.45 68.40 85.55
C GLN A 55 25.40 68.97 84.14
N PHE A 56 24.32 69.66 83.84
CA PHE A 56 24.09 70.36 82.58
C PHE A 56 24.12 71.85 82.81
N THR A 57 24.92 72.56 82.02
CA THR A 57 24.97 74.02 81.96
C THR A 57 24.57 74.56 80.58
N GLU A 58 24.37 73.66 79.61
CA GLU A 58 24.00 73.99 78.25
C GLU A 58 23.22 72.85 77.58
N ASP A 59 22.70 73.13 76.39
CA ASP A 59 21.92 72.16 75.62
C ASP A 59 22.83 71.03 75.12
N THR A 60 22.63 69.83 75.65
CA THR A 60 23.37 68.63 75.26
C THR A 60 22.51 67.71 74.40
N HIS A 61 23.03 67.30 73.26
CA HIS A 61 22.38 66.32 72.37
C HIS A 61 23.01 64.95 72.56
N TYR A 62 22.21 63.97 72.95
CA TYR A 62 22.62 62.58 73.05
C TYR A 62 22.22 61.80 71.80
N THR A 63 23.14 60.99 71.28
CA THR A 63 22.86 59.99 70.26
C THR A 63 23.06 58.61 70.85
N ILE A 64 22.06 57.75 70.73
CA ILE A 64 22.13 56.34 71.10
C ILE A 64 22.30 55.53 69.82
N ARG A 65 23.29 54.66 69.77
CA ARG A 65 23.54 53.77 68.63
C ARG A 65 23.47 52.31 69.08
N PHE A 66 22.99 51.47 68.18
CA PHE A 66 23.05 50.02 68.30
C PHE A 66 23.81 49.47 67.09
N THR A 67 24.62 48.46 67.33
CA THR A 67 25.29 47.68 66.30
C THR A 67 24.32 46.63 65.75
N GLU A 68 24.31 46.46 64.44
CA GLU A 68 23.54 45.41 63.78
C GLU A 68 24.03 44.01 64.24
N ASN A 69 23.12 43.04 64.26
CA ASN A 69 23.48 41.65 64.55
C ASN A 69 24.50 41.12 63.53
N ALA A 70 25.24 40.09 63.91
CA ALA A 70 26.20 39.45 63.02
C ALA A 70 25.54 39.01 61.70
N ALA A 71 26.31 39.09 60.61
CA ALA A 71 25.84 38.67 59.30
C ALA A 71 25.40 37.20 59.31
N VAL A 72 24.30 36.91 58.63
CA VAL A 72 23.81 35.55 58.39
C VAL A 72 24.38 35.01 57.08
N GLU A 73 24.45 33.69 56.97
CA GLU A 73 24.87 33.01 55.75
C GLU A 73 23.64 32.51 54.99
N ILE A 74 23.54 32.88 53.72
CA ILE A 74 22.57 32.32 52.79
C ILE A 74 23.33 31.42 51.83
N THR A 75 22.92 30.16 51.71
CA THR A 75 23.55 29.17 50.83
C THR A 75 22.70 28.94 49.58
N TYR A 76 23.39 28.81 48.45
CA TYR A 76 22.80 28.40 47.18
C TYR A 76 23.51 27.14 46.73
N VAL A 77 22.78 26.05 46.56
CA VAL A 77 23.37 24.74 46.21
C VAL A 77 22.60 24.12 45.05
N PRO A 78 23.25 23.37 44.15
CA PRO A 78 22.51 22.51 43.23
C PRO A 78 21.89 21.34 44.00
N ASP A 79 20.80 20.79 43.51
CA ASP A 79 20.20 19.55 44.02
C ASP A 79 21.19 18.37 43.99
N ASP A 80 21.97 18.30 42.91
CA ASP A 80 23.13 17.43 42.75
C ASP A 80 24.25 18.18 42.03
N ALA A 81 25.48 18.07 42.56
CA ALA A 81 26.65 18.68 41.97
C ALA A 81 27.01 18.09 40.59
N GLU A 82 26.52 16.90 40.24
CA GLU A 82 26.66 16.30 38.90
C GLU A 82 25.72 16.93 37.87
N HIS A 83 24.57 17.48 38.30
CA HIS A 83 23.58 18.07 37.41
C HIS A 83 23.88 19.54 37.05
N GLY A 84 24.52 20.27 37.96
CA GLY A 84 24.73 21.70 37.75
C GLY A 84 25.64 22.36 38.78
N SER A 85 25.61 23.69 38.78
CA SER A 85 26.35 24.53 39.71
C SER A 85 25.60 25.84 39.99
N THR A 86 25.94 26.47 41.11
CA THR A 86 25.38 27.75 41.56
C THR A 86 26.52 28.74 41.83
N THR A 87 26.20 30.03 41.92
CA THR A 87 27.17 31.09 42.21
C THR A 87 26.91 31.76 43.57
N ASN A 88 27.86 32.57 44.05
CA ASN A 88 27.73 33.40 45.25
C ASN A 88 27.44 32.66 46.58
N SER A 89 27.75 31.36 46.68
CA SER A 89 27.54 30.57 47.90
C SER A 89 28.86 30.35 48.67
N PRO A 90 28.91 30.60 50.00
CA PRO A 90 27.89 31.25 50.83
C PRO A 90 27.85 32.77 50.64
N ASP A 91 26.66 33.36 50.84
CA ASP A 91 26.43 34.81 50.80
C ASP A 91 26.25 35.37 52.21
N LYS A 92 27.17 36.25 52.63
CA LYS A 92 27.18 36.83 53.98
C LYS A 92 26.43 38.15 53.97
N VAL A 93 25.28 38.19 54.64
CA VAL A 93 24.34 39.31 54.56
C VAL A 93 24.04 39.85 55.96
N SER A 94 24.21 41.17 56.16
CA SER A 94 23.76 41.82 57.39
C SER A 94 22.23 41.72 57.52
N PRO A 95 21.67 41.25 58.66
CA PRO A 95 20.26 40.85 58.74
C PRO A 95 19.24 41.94 58.44
N ALA A 96 19.50 43.19 58.85
CA ALA A 96 18.59 44.32 58.72
C ALA A 96 18.90 45.18 57.49
N THR A 97 20.19 45.43 57.18
CA THR A 97 20.61 46.41 56.17
C THR A 97 21.28 45.81 54.94
N GLY A 98 21.65 44.53 54.99
CA GLY A 98 22.32 43.85 53.89
C GLY A 98 21.43 43.69 52.67
N THR A 99 22.05 43.41 51.53
CA THR A 99 21.36 42.99 50.30
C THR A 99 22.04 41.71 49.82
N PRO A 100 21.33 40.58 49.75
CA PRO A 100 21.89 39.37 49.18
C PRO A 100 22.24 39.60 47.72
N LYS A 101 23.24 38.89 47.23
CA LYS A 101 23.67 38.93 45.83
C LYS A 101 22.76 38.12 44.93
N GLY A 102 22.01 37.17 45.49
CA GLY A 102 21.33 36.14 44.70
C GLY A 102 22.32 35.14 44.11
N SER A 103 21.81 34.27 43.24
CA SER A 103 22.61 33.22 42.60
C SER A 103 22.15 32.93 41.18
N VAL A 104 23.06 32.44 40.36
CA VAL A 104 22.76 31.95 39.01
C VAL A 104 23.02 30.44 38.99
N ALA A 105 22.00 29.68 38.62
CA ALA A 105 22.09 28.26 38.34
C ALA A 105 22.62 28.04 36.92
N THR A 106 23.60 27.16 36.76
CA THR A 106 24.14 26.75 35.46
C THR A 106 24.12 25.23 35.37
N ALA A 107 23.35 24.71 34.42
CA ALA A 107 23.24 23.27 34.19
C ALA A 107 24.51 22.72 33.53
N LYS A 108 24.83 21.45 33.81
CA LYS A 108 25.86 20.70 33.09
C LYS A 108 25.25 20.02 31.86
N ALA A 109 26.10 19.54 30.94
CA ALA A 109 25.64 18.83 29.75
C ALA A 109 24.77 17.62 30.11
N GLY A 110 23.65 17.43 29.40
CA GLY A 110 22.64 16.42 29.68
C GLY A 110 21.61 16.83 30.74
N TYR A 111 21.66 18.08 31.22
CA TYR A 111 20.72 18.61 32.21
C TYR A 111 20.25 20.02 31.85
N ALA A 112 19.03 20.33 32.31
CA ALA A 112 18.42 21.65 32.22
C ALA A 112 17.90 22.12 33.59
N PHE A 113 17.87 23.44 33.81
CA PHE A 113 17.38 24.03 35.05
C PHE A 113 15.84 23.98 35.15
N LYS A 114 15.31 23.52 36.28
CA LYS A 114 13.86 23.43 36.56
C LYS A 114 13.35 24.68 37.27
N ASN A 115 13.85 24.92 38.49
CA ASN A 115 13.41 25.96 39.42
C ASN A 115 14.35 26.03 40.63
N TRP A 116 14.17 27.07 41.44
CA TRP A 116 14.72 27.20 42.78
C TRP A 116 13.69 26.81 43.83
N THR A 117 14.11 26.05 44.83
CA THR A 117 13.29 25.72 46.01
C THR A 117 13.93 26.18 47.31
N LYS A 118 13.08 26.42 48.31
CA LYS A 118 13.47 26.59 49.72
C LYS A 118 12.51 25.78 50.57
N ASP A 119 13.05 24.95 51.46
CA ASP A 119 12.26 24.06 52.32
C ASP A 119 11.27 23.16 51.52
N GLY A 120 11.63 22.83 50.28
CA GLY A 120 10.81 22.04 49.34
C GLY A 120 9.77 22.83 48.55
N GLU A 121 9.57 24.12 48.84
CA GLU A 121 8.63 24.98 48.11
C GLU A 121 9.34 25.75 46.99
N VAL A 122 8.71 25.84 45.81
CA VAL A 122 9.27 26.59 44.67
C VAL A 122 9.22 28.09 44.96
N VAL A 123 10.36 28.76 44.86
CA VAL A 123 10.50 30.19 45.12
C VAL A 123 10.81 31.01 43.86
N SER A 124 11.37 30.38 42.82
CA SER A 124 11.64 31.05 41.55
C SER A 124 11.76 30.04 40.40
N TRP A 125 11.26 30.42 39.22
CA TRP A 125 11.40 29.64 37.99
C TRP A 125 12.51 30.17 37.08
N ASN A 126 13.21 31.22 37.49
CA ASN A 126 14.30 31.82 36.74
C ASN A 126 15.64 31.20 37.18
N ALA A 127 16.52 30.92 36.22
CA ALA A 127 17.86 30.42 36.53
C ALA A 127 18.66 31.39 37.41
N GLU A 128 18.42 32.70 37.27
CA GLU A 128 18.88 33.73 38.21
C GLU A 128 17.86 33.90 39.34
N LEU A 129 18.25 33.48 40.54
CA LEU A 129 17.55 33.78 41.79
C LEU A 129 17.94 35.19 42.23
N LYS A 130 16.98 36.11 42.19
CA LYS A 130 17.26 37.52 42.45
C LYS A 130 17.14 37.84 43.95
N PRO A 131 17.74 38.96 44.41
CA PRO A 131 17.63 39.38 45.81
C PRO A 131 16.19 39.53 46.30
N GLU A 132 15.25 39.91 45.43
CA GLU A 132 13.82 40.00 45.72
C GLU A 132 13.12 38.66 45.98
N ASP A 133 13.66 37.56 45.46
CA ASP A 133 13.12 36.20 45.64
C ASP A 133 13.54 35.62 47.01
N ILE A 134 14.49 36.27 47.70
CA ILE A 134 15.03 35.81 48.98
C ILE A 134 14.15 36.34 50.12
N ALA A 135 13.41 35.42 50.74
CA ALA A 135 12.44 35.74 51.78
C ALA A 135 13.11 36.30 53.06
N LYS A 136 12.44 37.30 53.65
CA LYS A 136 12.76 37.84 54.98
C LYS A 136 11.80 37.28 56.02
N VAL A 137 12.31 36.93 57.20
CA VAL A 137 11.50 36.51 58.36
C VAL A 137 11.46 37.67 59.35
N GLY A 138 10.26 38.19 59.64
CA GLY A 138 10.11 39.35 60.53
C GLY A 138 10.80 40.63 60.03
N GLY A 139 10.98 40.76 58.71
CA GLY A 139 11.67 41.89 58.08
C GLY A 139 13.20 41.77 58.06
N LEU A 140 13.77 40.65 58.50
CA LEU A 140 15.21 40.38 58.50
C LEU A 140 15.58 39.24 57.58
N TYR A 141 16.80 39.29 57.04
CA TYR A 141 17.44 38.10 56.49
C TYR A 141 17.85 37.17 57.63
N VAL A 142 17.60 35.89 57.41
CA VAL A 142 17.98 34.80 58.32
C VAL A 142 18.81 33.79 57.55
N GLU A 143 19.53 32.95 58.27
CA GLU A 143 20.23 31.81 57.67
C GLU A 143 19.24 30.95 56.88
N SER A 144 19.57 30.62 55.64
CA SER A 144 18.66 29.95 54.70
C SER A 144 19.43 29.25 53.59
N GLU A 145 18.88 28.15 53.11
CA GLU A 145 19.39 27.42 51.95
C GLU A 145 18.37 27.45 50.81
N TYR A 146 18.86 27.69 49.60
CA TYR A 146 18.09 27.62 48.36
C TYR A 146 18.72 26.60 47.43
N VAL A 147 17.89 25.72 46.88
CA VAL A 147 18.33 24.60 46.03
C VAL A 147 17.95 24.88 44.58
N ALA A 148 18.91 24.85 43.67
CA ALA A 148 18.67 24.85 42.23
C ALA A 148 18.41 23.42 41.76
N ASN A 149 17.19 23.15 41.30
CA ASN A 149 16.78 21.82 40.84
C ASN A 149 17.03 21.68 39.34
N PHE A 150 17.58 20.55 38.92
CA PHE A 150 17.91 20.26 37.53
C PHE A 150 17.26 18.95 37.09
N GLY A 151 16.97 18.84 35.79
CA GLY A 151 16.38 17.64 35.19
C GLY A 151 17.14 17.21 33.97
N VAL A 152 16.97 15.94 33.59
CA VAL A 152 17.58 15.37 32.38
C VAL A 152 17.12 16.16 31.15
N ASP A 153 18.04 16.39 30.23
CA ASP A 153 17.87 17.07 28.95
C ASP A 153 18.68 16.28 27.90
N ASP A 154 18.12 15.15 27.47
CA ASP A 154 18.73 14.23 26.50
C ASP A 154 18.63 14.79 25.08
N ASN A 155 17.61 15.60 24.78
CA ASN A 155 17.42 16.22 23.46
C ASN A 155 18.27 17.50 23.25
N GLY A 156 18.81 18.08 24.33
CA GLY A 156 19.73 19.21 24.31
C GLY A 156 19.08 20.57 24.07
N ASP A 157 17.76 20.69 24.28
CA ASP A 157 16.99 21.91 24.04
C ASP A 157 16.96 22.87 25.24
N GLN A 158 17.64 22.50 26.34
CA GLN A 158 17.72 23.24 27.60
C GLN A 158 16.39 23.29 28.37
N ILE A 159 15.49 22.35 28.12
CA ILE A 159 14.27 22.13 28.88
C ILE A 159 14.32 20.70 29.45
N PRO A 160 13.94 20.49 30.73
CA PRO A 160 13.90 19.15 31.29
C PRO A 160 12.89 18.24 30.56
N ASP A 161 13.33 17.04 30.14
CA ASP A 161 12.52 16.06 29.41
C ASP A 161 11.30 15.56 30.19
N GLU A 162 11.35 15.63 31.53
CA GLU A 162 10.20 15.29 32.39
C GLU A 162 8.98 16.22 32.16
N TYR A 163 9.18 17.37 31.52
CA TYR A 163 8.13 18.32 31.14
C TYR A 163 7.87 18.34 29.64
N GLN A 164 8.36 17.34 28.91
CA GLN A 164 8.20 17.24 27.46
C GLN A 164 7.68 15.88 27.02
N THR A 165 6.91 15.85 25.94
CA THR A 165 6.64 14.60 25.20
C THR A 165 7.21 14.76 23.81
N ILE A 166 8.01 13.78 23.39
CA ILE A 166 8.69 13.80 22.09
C ILE A 166 8.10 12.72 21.19
N PHE A 167 7.69 13.12 20.00
CA PHE A 167 7.27 12.21 18.95
C PHE A 167 8.33 12.11 17.87
N TYR A 168 8.74 10.88 17.57
CA TYR A 168 9.70 10.59 16.52
C TYR A 168 9.01 9.98 15.32
N TYR A 169 9.39 10.41 14.11
CA TYR A 169 8.84 9.90 12.86
C TYR A 169 9.97 9.37 12.02
N ILE A 170 9.87 8.10 11.64
CA ILE A 170 10.93 7.43 10.89
C ILE A 170 10.36 6.68 9.69
N SER A 171 11.17 6.60 8.63
CA SER A 171 10.95 5.65 7.55
C SER A 171 11.56 4.31 7.95
N ALA A 172 10.82 3.20 7.82
CA ALA A 172 11.36 1.86 8.03
C ALA A 172 12.50 1.54 7.04
N ASP A 173 12.42 2.12 5.85
CA ASP A 173 13.41 1.97 4.78
C ASP A 173 13.51 3.28 4.00
N GLU A 174 14.55 4.06 4.29
CA GLU A 174 14.81 5.33 3.60
C GLU A 174 15.05 5.18 2.10
N THR A 175 15.34 3.98 1.60
CA THR A 175 15.48 3.74 0.15
C THR A 175 14.13 3.66 -0.56
N LYS A 176 13.05 3.32 0.17
CA LYS A 176 11.69 3.19 -0.35
C LYS A 176 10.80 4.40 -0.10
N GLY A 177 11.08 5.19 0.94
CA GLY A 177 10.26 6.36 1.26
C GLY A 177 10.86 7.28 2.32
N THR A 178 10.25 8.45 2.46
CA THR A 178 10.65 9.53 3.39
C THR A 178 9.47 10.03 4.20
N VAL A 179 9.76 10.72 5.30
CA VAL A 179 8.78 11.36 6.19
C VAL A 179 9.00 12.88 6.21
N SER A 180 7.93 13.66 6.38
CA SER A 180 7.98 15.14 6.26
C SER A 180 8.60 15.86 7.46
N THR A 181 8.53 15.25 8.64
CA THR A 181 9.21 15.67 9.87
C THR A 181 9.79 14.43 10.52
N VAL A 182 10.81 14.61 11.37
CA VAL A 182 11.50 13.50 12.06
C VAL A 182 11.34 13.56 13.57
N GLU A 183 10.98 14.72 14.10
CA GLU A 183 10.84 15.00 15.52
C GLU A 183 9.78 16.09 15.75
N GLU A 184 9.03 15.96 16.83
CA GLU A 184 8.04 16.92 17.30
C GLU A 184 8.09 16.95 18.83
N VAL A 185 8.37 18.12 19.42
CA VAL A 185 8.57 18.29 20.86
C VAL A 185 7.44 19.14 21.45
N HIS A 186 6.76 18.59 22.45
CA HIS A 186 5.68 19.25 23.16
C HIS A 186 6.09 19.55 24.61
N THR A 187 6.19 20.83 24.99
CA THR A 187 6.50 21.25 26.38
C THR A 187 5.23 21.63 27.15
N PHE A 188 5.08 21.12 28.37
CA PHE A 188 3.93 21.38 29.23
C PHE A 188 4.17 22.58 30.15
N ARG A 189 3.30 23.60 30.07
CA ARG A 189 3.36 24.81 30.89
C ARG A 189 1.97 25.25 31.37
N ASP A 190 1.92 25.90 32.54
CA ASP A 190 0.72 26.56 33.06
C ASP A 190 0.45 27.93 32.37
N GLU A 191 -0.62 28.61 32.75
CA GLU A 191 -0.99 29.94 32.22
C GLU A 191 0.07 31.02 32.49
N ASN A 192 0.95 30.82 33.47
CA ASN A 192 2.04 31.71 33.83
C ASN A 192 3.37 31.35 33.13
N GLY A 193 3.39 30.26 32.35
CA GLY A 193 4.57 29.76 31.65
C GLY A 193 5.48 28.86 32.50
N HIS A 194 5.06 28.44 33.68
CA HIS A 194 5.81 27.52 34.55
C HIS A 194 5.63 26.08 34.09
N TYR A 195 6.65 25.24 34.29
CA TYR A 195 6.56 23.82 33.93
C TYR A 195 5.50 23.09 34.76
N THR A 196 4.78 22.18 34.11
CA THR A 196 3.77 21.32 34.73
C THR A 196 4.03 19.87 34.39
N GLU A 197 3.43 18.96 35.17
CA GLU A 197 3.45 17.53 34.84
C GLU A 197 2.88 17.25 33.44
N LYS A 198 3.40 16.21 32.78
CA LYS A 198 2.93 15.79 31.46
C LYS A 198 1.45 15.41 31.52
N THR A 199 0.74 15.73 30.45
CA THR A 199 -0.63 15.25 30.24
C THR A 199 -0.73 14.62 28.86
N PRO A 200 -1.63 13.64 28.64
CA PRO A 200 -1.76 13.01 27.33
C PRO A 200 -2.03 14.04 26.22
N ILE A 201 -1.21 14.03 25.18
CA ILE A 201 -1.28 14.95 24.04
C ILE A 201 -1.32 14.18 22.73
N SER A 202 -1.93 14.79 21.71
CA SER A 202 -1.97 14.24 20.35
C SER A 202 -0.84 14.85 19.52
N PRO A 203 -0.15 14.06 18.68
CA PRO A 203 0.85 14.62 17.79
C PRO A 203 0.22 15.49 16.69
N ASP A 204 0.96 16.47 16.18
CA ASP A 204 0.58 17.20 14.96
C ASP A 204 0.68 16.28 13.74
N GLY A 205 1.66 15.37 13.76
CA GLY A 205 1.79 14.26 12.80
C GLY A 205 2.73 14.56 11.63
N ALA A 206 2.96 13.54 10.82
CA ALA A 206 3.83 13.60 9.64
C ALA A 206 3.14 13.04 8.40
N THR A 207 3.65 13.40 7.22
CA THR A 207 3.27 12.75 5.96
C THR A 207 4.39 11.84 5.47
N ALA A 208 4.02 10.63 5.07
CA ALA A 208 4.89 9.67 4.40
C ALA A 208 4.80 9.89 2.88
N THR A 209 5.96 9.96 2.22
CA THR A 209 6.07 10.07 0.75
C THR A 209 6.91 8.92 0.24
N ALA A 210 6.35 8.09 -0.63
CA ALA A 210 7.07 7.00 -1.26
C ALA A 210 8.03 7.53 -2.34
N LYS A 211 9.14 6.83 -2.55
CA LYS A 211 10.05 7.07 -3.68
C LYS A 211 9.62 6.27 -4.89
N ASP A 212 10.10 6.66 -6.08
CA ASP A 212 9.79 6.00 -7.35
C ASP A 212 9.90 4.47 -7.25
N GLY A 213 8.90 3.76 -7.79
CA GLY A 213 8.81 2.29 -7.74
C GLY A 213 8.33 1.73 -6.39
N ASN A 214 7.83 2.57 -5.49
CA ASN A 214 7.30 2.16 -4.19
C ASN A 214 6.00 2.89 -3.87
N ALA A 215 5.20 2.27 -3.01
CA ALA A 215 3.99 2.82 -2.44
C ALA A 215 4.05 2.82 -0.90
N PHE A 216 3.34 3.77 -0.31
CA PHE A 216 3.12 3.80 1.14
C PHE A 216 2.19 2.65 1.56
N GLU A 217 2.57 1.94 2.62
CA GLU A 217 1.84 0.80 3.12
C GLU A 217 0.98 1.17 4.34
N TYR A 218 1.63 1.57 5.44
CA TYR A 218 1.00 2.04 6.66
C TYR A 218 2.03 2.73 7.55
N TRP A 219 1.52 3.55 8.47
CA TRP A 219 2.24 3.93 9.68
C TRP A 219 1.92 2.96 10.80
N ILE A 220 2.84 2.80 11.73
CA ILE A 220 2.60 2.04 12.96
C ILE A 220 3.23 2.75 14.16
N ASP A 221 2.51 2.76 15.28
CA ASP A 221 3.12 2.97 16.59
C ASP A 221 3.58 1.60 17.17
N THR A 222 3.42 1.37 18.47
CA THR A 222 3.75 0.08 19.09
C THR A 222 2.77 -1.03 18.68
N GLU A 223 1.50 -0.71 18.39
CA GLU A 223 0.43 -1.71 18.26
C GLU A 223 -0.58 -1.40 17.13
N THR A 224 -0.78 -0.12 16.82
CA THR A 224 -1.85 0.37 15.95
C THR A 224 -1.29 0.71 14.58
N LYS A 225 -1.87 0.12 13.53
CA LYS A 225 -1.60 0.50 12.14
C LYS A 225 -2.51 1.62 11.70
N ASP A 226 -1.98 2.46 10.83
CA ASP A 226 -2.70 3.54 10.16
C ASP A 226 -2.41 3.48 8.65
N PRO A 227 -3.41 3.11 7.82
CA PRO A 227 -3.23 2.95 6.39
C PRO A 227 -3.24 4.28 5.63
N THR A 228 -3.29 5.42 6.33
CA THR A 228 -3.27 6.75 5.72
C THR A 228 -1.86 7.33 5.76
N SER A 229 -1.39 7.89 4.64
CA SER A 229 -0.02 8.43 4.55
C SER A 229 0.20 9.65 5.45
N ASP A 230 -0.86 10.33 5.86
CA ASP A 230 -0.84 11.51 6.72
C ASP A 230 -1.14 11.21 8.20
N MET A 231 -1.10 9.93 8.59
CA MET A 231 -1.29 9.48 9.97
C MET A 231 -2.62 9.92 10.60
N SER A 232 -3.69 9.96 9.81
CA SER A 232 -5.01 10.46 10.23
C SER A 232 -5.58 9.77 11.48
N ILE A 233 -5.30 8.48 11.67
CA ILE A 233 -5.72 7.72 12.85
C ILE A 233 -4.77 7.99 14.01
N LEU A 234 -3.46 7.86 13.81
CA LEU A 234 -2.47 7.99 14.90
C LEU A 234 -2.42 9.41 15.48
N LYS A 235 -2.52 10.45 14.64
CA LYS A 235 -2.54 11.85 15.11
C LYS A 235 -3.81 12.25 15.86
N SER A 236 -4.85 11.42 15.83
CA SER A 236 -6.07 11.64 16.62
C SER A 236 -6.00 11.01 18.01
N ARG A 237 -4.98 10.19 18.29
CA ARG A 237 -4.79 9.50 19.57
C ARG A 237 -4.02 10.38 20.55
N GLN A 238 -4.09 10.05 21.83
CA GLN A 238 -3.34 10.74 22.88
C GLN A 238 -2.24 9.83 23.43
N TYR A 239 -1.08 10.43 23.69
CA TYR A 239 0.12 9.77 24.18
C TYR A 239 0.66 10.57 25.37
N LEU A 240 1.05 9.88 26.43
CA LEU A 240 1.68 10.48 27.61
C LEU A 240 3.21 10.43 27.53
N GLU A 241 3.72 9.34 26.95
CA GLU A 241 5.13 9.05 26.82
C GLU A 241 5.62 9.31 25.40
N ASP A 242 6.93 9.45 25.26
CA ASP A 242 7.58 9.56 23.97
C ASP A 242 7.21 8.36 23.10
N THR A 243 6.92 8.63 21.83
CA THR A 243 6.40 7.61 20.91
C THR A 243 7.10 7.73 19.57
N THR A 244 7.55 6.59 19.03
CA THR A 244 8.08 6.50 17.67
C THR A 244 7.01 5.96 16.73
N PHE A 245 6.81 6.67 15.63
CA PHE A 245 5.94 6.27 14.53
C PHE A 245 6.80 5.88 13.34
N THR A 246 6.54 4.69 12.78
CA THR A 246 7.32 4.14 11.67
C THR A 246 6.46 4.02 10.42
N ALA A 247 6.87 4.66 9.34
CA ALA A 247 6.25 4.52 8.01
C ALA A 247 6.85 3.32 7.28
N TYR A 248 5.98 2.43 6.79
CA TYR A 248 6.36 1.30 5.94
C TYR A 248 5.99 1.56 4.50
N PHE A 249 6.84 1.07 3.60
CA PHE A 249 6.70 1.18 2.16
C PHE A 249 7.02 -0.18 1.52
N ASP A 250 6.39 -0.47 0.39
CA ASP A 250 6.76 -1.62 -0.41
C ASP A 250 6.75 -1.30 -1.90
N VAL A 251 7.25 -2.25 -2.69
CA VAL A 251 7.37 -2.15 -4.13
C VAL A 251 6.00 -1.91 -4.78
N ASP A 252 5.98 -0.97 -5.70
CA ASP A 252 4.85 -0.57 -6.55
C ASP A 252 5.44 -0.37 -7.95
N GLU A 253 5.36 -1.40 -8.77
CA GLU A 253 5.89 -1.42 -10.14
C GLU A 253 4.78 -1.67 -11.17
N ARG A 254 3.58 -2.02 -10.70
CA ARG A 254 2.46 -2.50 -11.49
C ARG A 254 1.18 -1.85 -11.00
N GLY A 255 0.11 -1.97 -11.76
CA GLY A 255 -1.14 -1.32 -11.39
C GLY A 255 -2.10 -1.14 -12.56
N ASN A 256 -2.73 0.03 -12.62
CA ASN A 256 -3.89 0.25 -13.47
C ASN A 256 -3.62 0.68 -14.92
N ALA A 257 -2.36 0.73 -15.37
CA ALA A 257 -2.04 1.00 -16.78
C ALA A 257 -2.59 -0.09 -17.73
N PRO A 258 -2.71 0.18 -19.05
CA PRO A 258 -3.30 -0.75 -20.01
C PRO A 258 -2.70 -2.17 -20.02
N ASP A 259 -1.40 -2.27 -19.79
CA ASP A 259 -0.65 -3.52 -19.76
C ASP A 259 -0.40 -4.03 -18.34
N GLY A 260 -0.86 -3.30 -17.32
CA GLY A 260 -0.68 -3.58 -15.92
C GLY A 260 0.72 -3.32 -15.37
N ASN A 261 1.63 -2.70 -16.13
CA ASN A 261 3.06 -2.61 -15.78
C ASN A 261 3.53 -1.20 -15.39
N GLU A 262 2.62 -0.37 -14.89
CA GLU A 262 2.97 0.95 -14.33
C GLU A 262 2.40 1.08 -12.92
N PRO A 263 3.14 1.76 -12.01
CA PRO A 263 2.74 1.92 -10.62
C PRO A 263 1.47 2.75 -10.46
N ASP A 264 0.66 2.44 -9.45
CA ASP A 264 -0.60 3.14 -9.19
C ASP A 264 -0.81 3.63 -7.74
N GLY A 265 0.24 3.56 -6.92
CA GLY A 265 0.22 4.02 -5.53
C GLY A 265 -0.23 2.95 -4.54
N VAL A 266 -0.38 1.70 -4.98
CA VAL A 266 -0.69 0.56 -4.14
C VAL A 266 0.47 -0.44 -4.16
N PRO A 267 0.89 -0.99 -3.02
CA PRO A 267 1.93 -2.00 -3.03
C PRO A 267 1.51 -3.28 -3.79
N ASP A 268 2.31 -3.72 -4.76
CA ASP A 268 2.08 -4.87 -5.66
C ASP A 268 1.68 -6.17 -4.94
N LYS A 269 2.19 -6.36 -3.72
CA LYS A 269 1.89 -7.54 -2.88
C LYS A 269 0.42 -7.60 -2.43
N TYR A 270 -0.34 -6.53 -2.62
CA TYR A 270 -1.75 -6.40 -2.26
C TYR A 270 -2.67 -6.25 -3.47
N GLU A 271 -2.19 -6.57 -4.66
CA GLU A 271 -2.95 -6.42 -5.90
C GLU A 271 -3.03 -7.69 -6.72
N THR A 272 -4.16 -7.90 -7.39
CA THR A 272 -4.25 -8.86 -8.50
C THR A 272 -4.72 -8.10 -9.74
N ILE A 273 -3.95 -8.21 -10.82
CA ILE A 273 -4.17 -7.43 -12.05
C ILE A 273 -4.62 -8.36 -13.18
N PHE A 274 -5.72 -7.99 -13.84
CA PHE A 274 -6.22 -8.65 -15.02
C PHE A 274 -6.14 -7.75 -16.25
N VAL A 275 -5.54 -8.29 -17.31
CA VAL A 275 -5.38 -7.60 -18.59
C VAL A 275 -6.18 -8.33 -19.66
N TYR A 276 -6.92 -7.59 -20.49
CA TYR A 276 -7.72 -8.14 -21.58
C TYR A 276 -7.21 -7.61 -22.91
N LYS A 277 -6.89 -8.49 -23.85
CA LYS A 277 -6.37 -8.06 -25.15
C LYS A 277 -6.82 -8.95 -26.30
N SER A 278 -6.82 -8.38 -27.50
CA SER A 278 -6.92 -9.15 -28.73
C SER A 278 -5.54 -9.72 -29.10
N ALA A 279 -5.50 -10.97 -29.55
CA ALA A 279 -4.30 -11.57 -30.13
C ALA A 279 -3.86 -10.83 -31.41
N ASP A 280 -4.84 -10.32 -32.16
CA ASP A 280 -4.63 -9.59 -33.41
C ASP A 280 -5.74 -8.54 -33.57
N VAL A 281 -5.37 -7.29 -33.30
CA VAL A 281 -6.29 -6.13 -33.39
C VAL A 281 -6.81 -5.87 -34.80
N THR A 282 -6.20 -6.48 -35.83
CA THR A 282 -6.67 -6.39 -37.22
C THR A 282 -7.82 -7.35 -37.53
N LYS A 283 -8.10 -8.30 -36.62
CA LYS A 283 -9.17 -9.30 -36.76
C LYS A 283 -10.31 -9.11 -35.76
N GLY A 284 -10.02 -8.49 -34.62
CA GLY A 284 -11.02 -8.23 -33.60
C GLY A 284 -10.48 -7.40 -32.46
N THR A 285 -11.38 -6.82 -31.68
CA THR A 285 -11.10 -5.98 -30.51
C THR A 285 -11.72 -6.59 -29.26
N VAL A 286 -11.33 -6.03 -28.11
CA VAL A 286 -11.91 -6.36 -26.81
C VAL A 286 -12.58 -5.11 -26.26
N ASP A 287 -13.81 -5.25 -25.75
CA ASP A 287 -14.58 -4.20 -25.09
C ASP A 287 -14.15 -4.06 -23.61
N ALA A 288 -12.86 -3.77 -23.41
CA ALA A 288 -12.29 -3.37 -22.14
C ALA A 288 -11.80 -1.93 -22.26
N ASP A 289 -11.63 -1.22 -21.14
CA ASP A 289 -11.03 0.11 -21.16
C ASP A 289 -9.59 0.01 -21.68
N PRO A 290 -9.27 0.52 -22.88
CA PRO A 290 -7.92 0.37 -23.44
C PRO A 290 -6.89 1.20 -22.68
N LEU A 291 -7.32 2.07 -21.77
CA LEU A 291 -6.45 2.88 -20.93
C LEU A 291 -6.15 2.22 -19.58
N LYS A 292 -6.82 1.11 -19.23
CA LYS A 292 -6.72 0.55 -17.88
C LYS A 292 -6.81 -0.97 -17.78
N ALA A 293 -5.94 -1.56 -16.97
CA ALA A 293 -6.12 -2.92 -16.46
C ALA A 293 -7.19 -2.98 -15.36
N GLU A 294 -7.75 -4.18 -15.15
CA GLU A 294 -8.62 -4.44 -14.00
C GLU A 294 -7.78 -4.80 -12.78
N VAL A 295 -7.74 -3.88 -11.81
CA VAL A 295 -6.96 -4.05 -10.57
C VAL A 295 -7.87 -4.36 -9.39
N HIS A 296 -7.52 -5.41 -8.64
CA HIS A 296 -8.18 -5.78 -7.39
C HIS A 296 -7.22 -5.56 -6.23
N VAL A 297 -7.60 -4.66 -5.31
CA VAL A 297 -6.81 -4.31 -4.12
C VAL A 297 -7.42 -4.97 -2.88
N PHE A 298 -6.59 -5.61 -2.05
CA PHE A 298 -7.04 -6.33 -0.86
C PHE A 298 -6.91 -5.48 0.42
N LYS A 299 -8.05 -5.11 1.00
CA LYS A 299 -8.14 -4.34 2.26
C LYS A 299 -9.18 -4.92 3.22
N ASP A 300 -8.98 -4.74 4.51
CA ASP A 300 -9.98 -5.02 5.54
C ASP A 300 -11.03 -3.88 5.65
N ALA A 301 -11.98 -4.02 6.58
CA ALA A 301 -13.04 -3.04 6.81
C ALA A 301 -12.51 -1.69 7.34
N ASP A 302 -11.33 -1.68 7.94
CA ASP A 302 -10.67 -0.50 8.50
C ASP A 302 -9.74 0.17 7.46
N GLY A 303 -9.62 -0.42 6.27
CA GLY A 303 -8.81 0.09 5.16
C GLY A 303 -7.35 -0.37 5.17
N ASN A 304 -6.95 -1.25 6.10
CA ASN A 304 -5.59 -1.81 6.11
C ASN A 304 -5.44 -2.85 5.00
N TYR A 305 -4.26 -2.88 4.38
CA TYR A 305 -3.94 -3.92 3.42
C TYR A 305 -3.94 -5.31 4.07
N THR A 306 -4.50 -6.28 3.34
CA THR A 306 -4.58 -7.69 3.76
C THR A 306 -3.92 -8.60 2.74
N GLU A 307 -3.60 -9.83 3.13
CA GLU A 307 -3.12 -10.84 2.18
C GLU A 307 -4.09 -11.05 1.01
N LYS A 308 -3.54 -11.36 -0.17
CA LYS A 308 -4.32 -11.63 -1.38
C LYS A 308 -5.27 -12.81 -1.15
N THR A 309 -6.47 -12.70 -1.70
CA THR A 309 -7.42 -13.80 -1.77
C THR A 309 -7.81 -14.05 -3.23
N PRO A 310 -8.22 -15.28 -3.61
CA PRO A 310 -8.61 -15.55 -4.99
C PRO A 310 -9.80 -14.68 -5.41
N VAL A 311 -9.67 -13.97 -6.53
CA VAL A 311 -10.69 -13.06 -7.07
C VAL A 311 -11.06 -13.42 -8.51
N SER A 312 -12.31 -13.14 -8.88
CA SER A 312 -12.80 -13.37 -10.24
C SER A 312 -12.70 -12.09 -11.09
N PRO A 313 -12.30 -12.20 -12.37
CA PRO A 313 -12.31 -11.07 -13.28
C PRO A 313 -13.74 -10.62 -13.59
N LYS A 314 -13.97 -9.33 -13.80
CA LYS A 314 -15.26 -8.84 -14.34
C LYS A 314 -15.50 -9.36 -15.75
N GLY A 315 -14.40 -9.57 -16.50
CA GLY A 315 -14.40 -10.06 -17.87
C GLY A 315 -14.59 -8.95 -18.90
N ALA A 316 -14.47 -9.31 -20.17
CA ALA A 316 -14.64 -8.41 -21.29
C ALA A 316 -15.34 -9.13 -22.46
N ASN A 317 -15.89 -8.37 -23.41
CA ASN A 317 -16.48 -8.94 -24.62
C ASN A 317 -15.48 -8.90 -25.77
N ALA A 318 -15.35 -10.00 -26.50
CA ALA A 318 -14.65 -10.04 -27.77
C ALA A 318 -15.58 -9.57 -28.91
N ILE A 319 -15.09 -8.65 -29.73
CA ILE A 319 -15.82 -8.08 -30.87
C ILE A 319 -15.00 -8.35 -32.13
N ALA A 320 -15.49 -9.21 -33.01
CA ALA A 320 -14.83 -9.47 -34.28
C ALA A 320 -15.03 -8.29 -35.25
N LEU A 321 -14.02 -8.04 -36.09
CA LEU A 321 -14.14 -7.10 -37.22
C LEU A 321 -14.79 -7.79 -38.43
N ASP A 322 -15.22 -6.99 -39.41
CA ASP A 322 -15.85 -7.49 -40.64
C ASP A 322 -14.96 -8.54 -41.34
N GLY A 323 -15.55 -9.68 -41.69
CA GLY A 323 -14.85 -10.83 -42.30
C GLY A 323 -14.15 -11.76 -41.31
N PHE A 324 -14.35 -11.55 -40.01
CA PHE A 324 -13.82 -12.41 -38.95
C PHE A 324 -14.91 -12.82 -37.96
N ALA A 325 -14.68 -13.96 -37.31
CA ALA A 325 -15.48 -14.45 -36.19
C ALA A 325 -14.61 -14.63 -34.94
N PHE A 326 -15.24 -14.48 -33.77
CA PHE A 326 -14.62 -14.86 -32.50
C PHE A 326 -14.38 -16.37 -32.47
N ASP A 327 -13.18 -16.77 -32.04
CA ASP A 327 -12.81 -18.16 -31.90
C ASP A 327 -12.87 -18.62 -30.44
N TYR A 328 -11.96 -18.11 -29.60
CA TYR A 328 -11.89 -18.38 -28.17
C TYR A 328 -11.10 -17.32 -27.41
N TRP A 329 -11.33 -17.26 -26.10
CA TRP A 329 -10.48 -16.61 -25.11
C TRP A 329 -9.51 -17.63 -24.51
N THR A 330 -8.31 -17.19 -24.12
CA THR A 330 -7.36 -18.02 -23.36
C THR A 330 -6.62 -17.23 -22.28
N ASP A 331 -6.33 -17.87 -21.16
CA ASP A 331 -5.41 -17.40 -20.11
C ASP A 331 -4.05 -18.13 -20.16
N SER A 332 -3.72 -18.73 -21.31
CA SER A 332 -2.59 -19.62 -21.60
C SER A 332 -2.72 -21.08 -21.13
N GLU A 333 -3.65 -21.38 -20.22
CA GLU A 333 -3.87 -22.75 -19.77
C GLU A 333 -5.23 -23.31 -20.22
N VAL A 334 -6.27 -22.47 -20.22
CA VAL A 334 -7.64 -22.89 -20.58
C VAL A 334 -8.24 -22.03 -21.67
N ASN A 335 -9.20 -22.60 -22.40
CA ASN A 335 -9.96 -21.90 -23.44
C ASN A 335 -11.41 -21.70 -23.02
N ASP A 336 -11.95 -20.55 -23.38
CA ASP A 336 -13.36 -20.20 -23.25
C ASP A 336 -13.92 -19.80 -24.62
N TYR A 337 -14.87 -20.58 -25.14
CA TYR A 337 -15.46 -20.41 -26.47
C TYR A 337 -16.70 -19.51 -26.47
N THR A 338 -16.95 -18.81 -25.36
CA THR A 338 -17.99 -17.78 -25.28
C THR A 338 -17.37 -16.39 -25.49
N PRO A 339 -17.93 -15.55 -26.40
CA PRO A 339 -17.37 -14.21 -26.66
C PRO A 339 -17.30 -13.31 -25.42
N ASP A 340 -18.17 -13.54 -24.44
CA ASP A 340 -18.33 -12.74 -23.21
C ASP A 340 -17.56 -13.33 -22.00
N MET A 341 -16.61 -14.23 -22.25
CA MET A 341 -15.76 -14.87 -21.23
C MET A 341 -16.55 -15.53 -20.09
N SER A 342 -17.70 -16.14 -20.40
CA SER A 342 -18.64 -16.65 -19.40
C SER A 342 -18.04 -17.64 -18.40
N LYS A 343 -17.08 -18.44 -18.84
CA LYS A 343 -16.41 -19.43 -18.00
C LYS A 343 -15.27 -18.80 -17.21
N MET A 344 -14.41 -18.03 -17.87
CA MET A 344 -13.26 -17.40 -17.21
C MET A 344 -13.67 -16.38 -16.15
N LYS A 345 -14.76 -15.63 -16.36
CA LYS A 345 -15.30 -14.71 -15.35
C LYS A 345 -15.88 -15.41 -14.11
N SER A 346 -16.12 -16.71 -14.20
CA SER A 346 -16.56 -17.52 -13.06
C SER A 346 -15.40 -18.17 -12.28
N ASN A 347 -14.19 -18.17 -12.85
CA ASN A 347 -12.99 -18.68 -12.19
C ASN A 347 -12.43 -17.66 -11.20
N THR A 348 -11.60 -18.14 -10.28
CA THR A 348 -10.85 -17.29 -9.34
C THR A 348 -9.34 -17.41 -9.59
N TYR A 349 -8.64 -16.30 -9.40
CA TYR A 349 -7.22 -16.14 -9.66
C TYR A 349 -6.57 -15.45 -8.45
N LEU A 350 -5.36 -15.89 -8.10
CA LEU A 350 -4.54 -15.32 -7.02
C LEU A 350 -3.31 -14.58 -7.56
N VAL A 351 -3.09 -14.67 -8.87
CA VAL A 351 -1.95 -14.10 -9.58
C VAL A 351 -2.47 -13.30 -10.76
N ASP A 352 -1.66 -12.35 -11.20
CA ASP A 352 -1.97 -11.55 -12.37
C ASP A 352 -2.14 -12.43 -13.59
N THR A 353 -3.13 -12.10 -14.40
CA THR A 353 -3.55 -12.96 -15.51
C THR A 353 -3.89 -12.11 -16.73
N THR A 354 -3.34 -12.49 -17.88
CA THR A 354 -3.71 -11.89 -19.17
C THR A 354 -4.66 -12.80 -19.92
N PHE A 355 -5.82 -12.28 -20.28
CA PHE A 355 -6.81 -12.94 -21.10
C PHE A 355 -6.68 -12.45 -22.55
N THR A 356 -6.51 -13.38 -23.48
CA THR A 356 -6.29 -13.07 -24.90
C THR A 356 -7.42 -13.64 -25.75
N ALA A 357 -8.10 -12.77 -26.52
CA ALA A 357 -9.13 -13.15 -27.48
C ALA A 357 -8.52 -13.47 -28.84
N TYR A 358 -8.91 -14.60 -29.43
CA TYR A 358 -8.54 -15.01 -30.77
C TYR A 358 -9.72 -14.90 -31.73
N PHE A 359 -9.40 -14.53 -32.96
CA PHE A 359 -10.33 -14.35 -34.06
C PHE A 359 -9.78 -15.04 -35.30
N ASP A 360 -10.67 -15.54 -36.14
CA ASP A 360 -10.32 -16.20 -37.40
C ASP A 360 -11.26 -15.76 -38.51
N VAL A 361 -10.90 -16.08 -39.75
CA VAL A 361 -11.65 -15.69 -40.96
C VAL A 361 -13.06 -16.27 -40.92
N ASP A 362 -14.03 -15.47 -41.38
CA ASP A 362 -15.46 -15.79 -41.50
C ASP A 362 -15.97 -15.19 -42.81
N GLU A 363 -15.93 -15.99 -43.88
CA GLU A 363 -16.37 -15.63 -45.23
C GLU A 363 -17.57 -16.47 -45.70
N ILE A 364 -17.79 -17.64 -45.10
CA ILE A 364 -18.85 -18.58 -45.47
C ILE A 364 -19.83 -18.80 -44.33
N GLY A 365 -21.02 -19.31 -44.64
CA GLY A 365 -22.07 -19.41 -43.63
C GLY A 365 -23.10 -20.50 -43.91
N THR A 366 -23.64 -21.07 -42.83
CA THR A 366 -24.58 -22.19 -42.87
C THR A 366 -25.97 -21.81 -43.39
N GLU A 367 -26.42 -20.58 -43.16
CA GLU A 367 -27.68 -20.05 -43.71
C GLU A 367 -27.52 -19.62 -45.16
N GLU A 368 -26.45 -18.86 -45.46
CA GLU A 368 -26.10 -18.37 -46.79
C GLU A 368 -24.63 -18.70 -47.11
N PRO A 369 -24.34 -19.65 -48.04
CA PRO A 369 -23.01 -20.25 -48.21
C PRO A 369 -21.79 -19.34 -48.48
N ASN A 370 -22.01 -18.09 -48.88
CA ASN A 370 -20.93 -17.13 -49.19
C ASN A 370 -21.12 -15.83 -48.40
N THR A 371 -21.74 -15.94 -47.23
CA THR A 371 -21.89 -14.83 -46.31
C THR A 371 -21.41 -15.28 -44.93
N PRO A 372 -20.70 -14.40 -44.20
CA PRO A 372 -20.25 -14.70 -42.84
C PRO A 372 -21.41 -15.08 -41.91
N ASP A 373 -21.21 -16.05 -41.01
CA ASP A 373 -22.23 -16.49 -40.03
C ASP A 373 -21.77 -16.47 -38.57
N LYS A 374 -20.67 -15.77 -38.27
CA LYS A 374 -20.04 -15.66 -36.95
C LYS A 374 -19.44 -16.98 -36.44
N VAL A 375 -19.22 -17.93 -37.33
CA VAL A 375 -18.44 -19.14 -37.05
C VAL A 375 -17.17 -19.08 -37.88
N PRO A 376 -15.98 -19.26 -37.28
CA PRO A 376 -14.75 -19.35 -38.06
C PRO A 376 -14.81 -20.37 -39.21
N ASP A 377 -14.36 -19.98 -40.40
CA ASP A 377 -14.40 -20.83 -41.61
C ASP A 377 -13.65 -22.15 -41.43
N LYS A 378 -12.57 -22.17 -40.64
CA LYS A 378 -11.81 -23.39 -40.31
C LYS A 378 -12.66 -24.49 -39.65
N TYR A 379 -13.82 -24.11 -39.14
CA TYR A 379 -14.79 -24.98 -38.50
C TYR A 379 -15.98 -25.30 -39.39
N GLN A 380 -15.94 -24.88 -40.65
CA GLN A 380 -16.99 -25.10 -41.62
C GLN A 380 -16.46 -25.79 -42.86
N ILE A 381 -17.33 -26.53 -43.54
CA ILE A 381 -17.05 -27.15 -44.83
C ILE A 381 -18.16 -26.83 -45.81
N MET A 382 -17.81 -26.73 -47.08
CA MET A 382 -18.73 -26.43 -48.17
C MET A 382 -18.99 -27.67 -49.03
N PHE A 383 -20.26 -27.91 -49.34
CA PHE A 383 -20.68 -28.90 -50.31
C PHE A 383 -21.18 -28.21 -51.57
N GLN A 384 -20.67 -28.62 -52.73
CA GLN A 384 -21.11 -28.10 -54.03
C GLN A 384 -21.67 -29.23 -54.90
N TYR A 385 -22.74 -28.94 -55.64
CA TYR A 385 -23.41 -29.90 -56.51
C TYR A 385 -23.42 -29.38 -57.95
N VAL A 386 -22.70 -30.07 -58.84
CA VAL A 386 -22.50 -29.64 -60.23
C VAL A 386 -22.89 -30.73 -61.22
N SER A 387 -23.19 -30.33 -62.45
CA SER A 387 -23.30 -31.27 -63.57
C SER A 387 -21.92 -31.48 -64.19
N GLU A 388 -21.59 -32.71 -64.61
CA GLU A 388 -20.35 -32.95 -65.36
C GLU A 388 -20.32 -32.18 -66.70
N ASP A 389 -21.50 -32.00 -67.29
CA ASP A 389 -21.70 -31.28 -68.54
C ASP A 389 -23.12 -30.71 -68.53
N THR A 390 -23.20 -29.38 -68.62
CA THR A 390 -24.46 -28.64 -68.65
C THR A 390 -25.32 -28.95 -69.89
N ASN A 391 -24.76 -29.60 -70.91
CA ASN A 391 -25.49 -30.09 -72.09
C ASN A 391 -26.11 -31.47 -71.87
N HIS A 392 -25.62 -32.26 -70.91
CA HIS A 392 -26.13 -33.60 -70.59
C HIS A 392 -27.19 -33.56 -69.49
N GLY A 393 -27.12 -32.58 -68.60
CA GLY A 393 -28.15 -32.37 -67.59
C GLY A 393 -27.91 -31.16 -66.71
N THR A 394 -28.92 -30.83 -65.91
CA THR A 394 -28.91 -29.71 -64.96
C THR A 394 -29.04 -30.19 -63.53
N VAL A 395 -28.39 -29.46 -62.63
CA VAL A 395 -28.57 -29.57 -61.17
C VAL A 395 -29.25 -28.27 -60.71
N SER A 396 -30.30 -28.40 -59.91
CA SER A 396 -31.07 -27.27 -59.38
C SER A 396 -31.42 -27.48 -57.91
N GLY A 397 -31.82 -26.41 -57.20
CA GLY A 397 -32.06 -26.42 -55.76
C GLY A 397 -30.91 -25.78 -54.98
N ALA A 398 -30.60 -26.32 -53.80
CA ALA A 398 -29.49 -25.84 -52.97
C ALA A 398 -28.16 -26.42 -53.48
N VAL A 399 -27.64 -25.85 -54.57
CA VAL A 399 -26.42 -26.32 -55.25
C VAL A 399 -25.13 -26.03 -54.48
N THR A 400 -25.22 -25.22 -53.42
CA THR A 400 -24.17 -25.01 -52.43
C THR A 400 -24.81 -25.07 -51.05
N GLU A 401 -24.18 -25.72 -50.09
CA GLU A 401 -24.53 -25.64 -48.67
C GLU A 401 -23.28 -25.71 -47.80
N VAL A 402 -23.29 -25.05 -46.64
CA VAL A 402 -22.19 -25.05 -45.68
C VAL A 402 -22.63 -25.76 -44.41
N LYS A 403 -21.71 -26.49 -43.78
CA LYS A 403 -21.93 -27.18 -42.51
C LYS A 403 -20.79 -26.92 -41.55
N THR A 404 -21.13 -26.63 -40.31
CA THR A 404 -20.20 -26.64 -39.18
C THR A 404 -19.77 -28.06 -38.83
N ILE A 405 -18.48 -28.25 -38.57
CA ILE A 405 -17.84 -29.55 -38.32
C ILE A 405 -17.22 -29.64 -36.93
N TYR A 406 -17.74 -28.94 -35.92
CA TYR A 406 -17.31 -29.11 -34.53
C TYR A 406 -18.48 -29.27 -33.57
N GLU A 407 -18.18 -29.86 -32.42
CA GLU A 407 -18.98 -29.79 -31.21
C GLU A 407 -18.14 -29.21 -30.09
N ILE A 408 -18.78 -28.50 -29.15
CA ILE A 408 -18.13 -28.08 -27.92
C ILE A 408 -18.27 -29.24 -26.94
N VAL A 409 -17.13 -29.76 -26.47
CA VAL A 409 -17.05 -30.86 -25.51
C VAL A 409 -16.34 -30.34 -24.27
N THR A 410 -16.95 -30.55 -23.10
CA THR A 410 -16.32 -30.26 -21.82
C THR A 410 -15.51 -31.47 -21.38
N GLY A 411 -14.20 -31.30 -21.22
CA GLY A 411 -13.26 -32.31 -20.75
C GLY A 411 -13.48 -32.69 -19.29
N GLU A 412 -12.83 -33.78 -18.84
CA GLU A 412 -12.89 -34.24 -17.45
C GLU A 412 -12.30 -33.22 -16.45
N ASP A 413 -11.42 -32.35 -16.94
CA ASP A 413 -10.84 -31.21 -16.22
C ASP A 413 -11.80 -30.01 -16.11
N GLY A 414 -13.00 -30.13 -16.69
CA GLY A 414 -14.00 -29.07 -16.75
C GLY A 414 -13.72 -28.02 -17.81
N ASN A 415 -12.69 -28.15 -18.65
CA ASN A 415 -12.37 -27.19 -19.72
C ASN A 415 -13.10 -27.53 -21.00
N ASP A 416 -13.45 -26.51 -21.79
CA ASP A 416 -14.13 -26.76 -23.05
C ASP A 416 -13.07 -26.99 -24.13
N HIS A 417 -13.43 -27.79 -25.12
CA HIS A 417 -12.66 -28.01 -26.33
C HIS A 417 -13.60 -28.07 -27.53
N ARG A 418 -13.15 -27.56 -28.67
CA ARG A 418 -13.82 -27.82 -29.96
C ARG A 418 -13.28 -29.13 -30.51
N GLU A 419 -14.14 -30.15 -30.59
CA GLU A 419 -13.81 -31.41 -31.25
C GLU A 419 -14.40 -31.44 -32.65
N LEU A 420 -13.58 -31.74 -33.66
CA LEU A 420 -14.07 -31.87 -35.03
C LEU A 420 -14.93 -33.14 -35.21
N ARG A 421 -16.10 -32.98 -35.81
CA ARG A 421 -17.08 -34.03 -36.11
C ARG A 421 -17.42 -34.03 -37.60
N PRO A 422 -17.54 -35.20 -38.25
CA PRO A 422 -18.00 -35.25 -39.63
C PRO A 422 -19.40 -34.67 -39.79
N ALA A 423 -19.58 -33.74 -40.73
CA ALA A 423 -20.89 -33.19 -41.06
C ALA A 423 -21.56 -34.00 -42.18
N ARG A 424 -22.89 -33.97 -42.18
CA ARG A 424 -23.73 -34.60 -43.20
C ARG A 424 -24.46 -33.52 -44.01
N PRO A 425 -24.33 -33.50 -45.35
CA PRO A 425 -25.06 -32.55 -46.18
C PRO A 425 -26.56 -32.84 -46.19
N ASN A 426 -27.38 -31.81 -46.44
CA ASN A 426 -28.80 -31.96 -46.69
C ASN A 426 -29.08 -32.50 -48.10
N ALA A 427 -28.21 -32.20 -49.07
CA ALA A 427 -28.30 -32.53 -50.49
C ALA A 427 -29.69 -32.29 -51.08
N ASN A 428 -30.25 -31.10 -50.83
CA ASN A 428 -31.56 -30.67 -51.32
C ASN A 428 -31.48 -30.20 -52.78
N VAL A 429 -31.05 -31.11 -53.66
CA VAL A 429 -30.84 -30.88 -55.09
C VAL A 429 -31.69 -31.80 -55.95
N THR A 430 -32.10 -31.30 -57.11
CA THR A 430 -32.80 -32.07 -58.15
C THR A 430 -31.94 -32.11 -59.39
N VAL A 431 -31.75 -33.31 -59.94
CA VAL A 431 -31.01 -33.55 -61.19
C VAL A 431 -31.98 -33.88 -62.31
N SER A 432 -31.80 -33.25 -63.47
CA SER A 432 -32.59 -33.52 -64.67
C SER A 432 -31.68 -33.73 -65.87
N GLY A 433 -31.87 -34.84 -66.60
CA GLY A 433 -31.16 -35.09 -67.86
C GLY A 433 -31.73 -34.26 -69.01
N ILE A 434 -30.89 -33.91 -69.98
CA ILE A 434 -31.26 -33.17 -71.20
C ILE A 434 -31.23 -34.13 -72.41
N GLY A 435 -32.26 -34.09 -73.24
CA GLY A 435 -32.32 -34.86 -74.49
C GLY A 435 -32.30 -36.38 -74.27
N SER A 436 -31.29 -37.06 -74.81
CA SER A 436 -31.11 -38.51 -74.66
C SER A 436 -30.32 -38.90 -73.42
N TYR A 437 -29.95 -37.97 -72.55
CA TYR A 437 -29.18 -38.26 -71.34
C TYR A 437 -30.09 -38.46 -70.13
N SER A 438 -29.73 -39.41 -69.25
CA SER A 438 -30.37 -39.61 -67.95
C SER A 438 -29.34 -39.65 -66.84
N PHE A 439 -29.71 -39.14 -65.66
CA PHE A 439 -28.86 -39.21 -64.47
C PHE A 439 -28.44 -40.66 -64.18
N ASN A 440 -27.14 -40.86 -63.97
CA ASN A 440 -26.55 -42.15 -63.65
C ASN A 440 -26.29 -42.26 -62.14
N ASN A 441 -25.44 -41.37 -61.63
CA ASN A 441 -24.99 -41.34 -60.24
C ASN A 441 -24.35 -39.99 -59.93
N TRP A 442 -24.14 -39.72 -58.65
CA TRP A 442 -23.22 -38.69 -58.19
C TRP A 442 -21.83 -39.29 -57.95
N THR A 443 -20.79 -38.49 -58.06
CA THR A 443 -19.42 -38.85 -57.66
C THR A 443 -18.73 -37.67 -56.99
N ASP A 444 -17.94 -37.92 -55.95
CA ASP A 444 -17.00 -36.94 -55.36
C ASP A 444 -15.58 -37.10 -55.92
N GLY A 445 -15.42 -37.92 -56.96
CA GLY A 445 -14.13 -38.32 -57.55
C GLY A 445 -13.51 -39.56 -56.91
N SER A 446 -13.88 -39.90 -55.67
CA SER A 446 -13.38 -41.08 -54.94
C SER A 446 -14.45 -42.15 -54.72
N ARG A 447 -15.70 -41.74 -54.52
CA ARG A 447 -16.86 -42.56 -54.19
C ARG A 447 -18.00 -42.24 -55.15
N SER A 448 -18.77 -43.28 -55.49
CA SER A 448 -19.99 -43.17 -56.28
C SER A 448 -21.20 -43.29 -55.37
N TYR A 449 -22.20 -42.44 -55.58
CA TYR A 449 -23.45 -42.38 -54.83
C TYR A 449 -24.62 -42.52 -55.80
N ALA A 450 -25.49 -43.50 -55.58
CA ALA A 450 -26.59 -43.79 -56.51
C ALA A 450 -27.63 -42.66 -56.57
N ASN A 451 -27.78 -41.88 -55.50
CA ASN A 451 -28.74 -40.79 -55.38
C ASN A 451 -28.34 -39.82 -54.26
N ALA A 452 -29.11 -38.74 -54.09
CA ALA A 452 -28.85 -37.74 -53.06
C ALA A 452 -28.97 -38.28 -51.62
N ASP A 453 -29.79 -39.31 -51.36
CA ASP A 453 -29.96 -39.86 -50.02
C ASP A 453 -28.70 -40.59 -49.53
N GLU A 454 -27.96 -41.23 -50.43
CA GLU A 454 -26.65 -41.81 -50.11
C GLU A 454 -25.61 -40.73 -49.73
N ILE A 455 -25.70 -39.54 -50.34
CA ILE A 455 -24.86 -38.39 -49.96
C ILE A 455 -25.24 -37.89 -48.56
N LYS A 456 -26.54 -37.76 -48.26
CA LYS A 456 -27.05 -37.35 -46.93
C LYS A 456 -26.62 -38.29 -45.80
N ALA A 457 -26.45 -39.58 -46.11
CA ALA A 457 -26.03 -40.58 -45.14
C ALA A 457 -24.51 -40.56 -44.88
N ALA A 458 -23.72 -39.96 -45.77
CA ALA A 458 -22.26 -39.92 -45.66
C ALA A 458 -21.78 -38.74 -44.79
N GLY A 459 -20.76 -38.99 -43.97
CA GLY A 459 -20.10 -37.97 -43.17
C GLY A 459 -18.81 -37.48 -43.82
N PHE A 460 -18.59 -36.17 -43.79
CA PHE A 460 -17.43 -35.51 -44.39
C PHE A 460 -16.78 -34.56 -43.39
N THR A 461 -15.45 -34.47 -43.45
CA THR A 461 -14.65 -33.55 -42.63
C THR A 461 -13.94 -32.49 -43.48
N GLN A 462 -14.22 -32.47 -44.78
CA GLN A 462 -13.60 -31.57 -45.76
C GLN A 462 -14.65 -31.16 -46.79
N SER A 463 -14.49 -29.95 -47.34
CA SER A 463 -15.31 -29.47 -48.45
C SER A 463 -15.28 -30.44 -49.62
N THR A 464 -16.43 -30.68 -50.24
CA THR A 464 -16.59 -31.74 -51.24
C THR A 464 -17.49 -31.26 -52.37
N THR A 465 -17.07 -31.52 -53.62
CA THR A 465 -17.89 -31.26 -54.81
C THR A 465 -18.46 -32.57 -55.34
N PHE A 466 -19.78 -32.69 -55.38
CA PHE A 466 -20.48 -33.81 -56.00
C PHE A 466 -20.82 -33.46 -57.43
N THR A 467 -20.37 -34.31 -58.36
CA THR A 467 -20.62 -34.17 -59.79
C THR A 467 -21.67 -35.18 -60.25
N ALA A 468 -22.76 -34.69 -60.85
CA ALA A 468 -23.78 -35.54 -61.46
C ALA A 468 -23.26 -36.08 -62.80
N GLN A 469 -23.26 -37.40 -62.92
CA GLN A 469 -22.86 -38.14 -64.12
C GLN A 469 -24.10 -38.56 -64.90
N PHE A 470 -24.02 -38.58 -66.23
CA PHE A 470 -25.14 -38.89 -67.11
C PHE A 470 -24.79 -40.00 -68.11
N ASN A 471 -25.75 -40.89 -68.35
CA ASN A 471 -25.64 -41.91 -69.39
C ASN A 471 -26.36 -41.44 -70.65
N TYR A 472 -25.73 -41.64 -71.82
CA TYR A 472 -26.36 -41.42 -73.11
C TYR A 472 -27.27 -42.61 -73.49
N ASN A 473 -28.56 -42.34 -73.73
CA ASN A 473 -29.57 -43.34 -74.07
C ASN A 473 -29.92 -43.37 -75.57
N GLY A 474 -29.14 -42.72 -76.44
CA GLY A 474 -29.45 -42.62 -77.87
C GLY A 474 -28.99 -43.81 -78.72
N GLY A 475 -29.94 -44.56 -79.26
CA GLY A 475 -29.86 -45.14 -80.61
C GLY A 475 -29.25 -46.54 -80.79
N GLY A 476 -29.96 -47.59 -80.36
CA GLY A 476 -29.81 -48.94 -80.93
C GLY A 476 -30.62 -49.10 -82.21
N GLY A 477 -30.01 -48.84 -83.37
CA GLY A 477 -30.58 -49.14 -84.69
C GLY A 477 -29.71 -50.16 -85.44
N GLY A 478 -30.08 -51.44 -85.39
CA GLY A 478 -29.37 -52.51 -86.10
C GLY A 478 -30.10 -53.85 -86.05
N THR A 479 -30.84 -54.15 -87.12
CA THR A 479 -31.58 -55.39 -87.42
C THR A 479 -30.72 -56.66 -87.43
N GLY A 480 -31.25 -57.79 -86.96
CA GLY A 480 -30.70 -59.11 -87.34
C GLY A 480 -31.10 -60.31 -86.47
N GLY A 481 -32.29 -60.85 -86.71
CA GLY A 481 -32.57 -62.29 -86.80
C GLY A 481 -32.19 -63.26 -85.67
N GLY A 482 -33.22 -63.84 -85.05
CA GLY A 482 -33.34 -65.30 -85.00
C GLY A 482 -32.93 -66.04 -83.72
N GLY A 483 -33.94 -66.46 -82.95
CA GLY A 483 -34.03 -67.85 -82.49
C GLY A 483 -33.63 -68.19 -81.06
N GLY A 484 -34.64 -68.35 -80.20
CA GLY A 484 -34.81 -69.57 -79.38
C GLY A 484 -34.33 -69.58 -77.93
N GLY A 485 -35.24 -69.93 -77.01
CA GLY A 485 -34.92 -70.83 -75.90
C GLY A 485 -34.92 -70.27 -74.46
N THR A 486 -36.10 -70.18 -73.87
CA THR A 486 -36.54 -70.67 -72.53
C THR A 486 -35.61 -70.68 -71.28
N SER A 487 -36.22 -70.20 -70.18
CA SER A 487 -36.16 -70.60 -68.75
C SER A 487 -34.98 -70.21 -67.83
N GLY A 488 -35.34 -69.47 -66.75
CA GLY A 488 -35.28 -70.00 -65.38
C GLY A 488 -34.14 -69.54 -64.45
N GLY A 489 -34.52 -68.95 -63.31
CA GLY A 489 -33.93 -69.31 -62.00
C GLY A 489 -32.76 -68.48 -61.45
N THR A 490 -33.07 -67.64 -60.46
CA THR A 490 -32.50 -67.56 -59.10
C THR A 490 -30.97 -67.57 -58.87
N THR A 491 -30.50 -66.51 -58.18
CA THR A 491 -29.37 -66.38 -57.21
C THR A 491 -28.11 -67.25 -57.35
N GLY A 492 -26.94 -66.60 -57.34
CA GLY A 492 -25.70 -67.31 -57.00
C GLY A 492 -24.39 -66.57 -57.28
N ASN A 493 -23.94 -65.80 -56.29
CA ASN A 493 -22.55 -65.58 -55.86
C ASN A 493 -21.44 -66.31 -56.67
N ARG A 494 -20.49 -65.57 -57.27
CA ARG A 494 -19.15 -66.09 -57.56
C ARG A 494 -18.05 -65.05 -57.33
N ARG A 495 -17.18 -65.42 -56.37
CA ARG A 495 -15.79 -64.99 -56.18
C ARG A 495 -14.92 -65.36 -57.40
N TYR A 496 -13.95 -64.51 -57.72
CA TYR A 496 -12.67 -64.84 -58.37
C TYR A 496 -11.58 -64.15 -57.55
N THR A 497 -10.84 -64.86 -56.69
CA THR A 497 -9.51 -65.49 -56.91
C THR A 497 -8.45 -64.55 -57.48
N SER A 498 -7.47 -64.22 -56.63
CA SER A 498 -6.20 -63.54 -56.92
C SER A 498 -5.08 -64.53 -57.26
N THR A 499 -4.19 -64.17 -58.18
CA THR A 499 -2.74 -64.47 -58.16
C THR A 499 -2.01 -63.70 -59.30
N PRO A 500 -0.68 -63.47 -59.23
CA PRO A 500 -0.08 -62.13 -59.38
C PRO A 500 1.01 -62.05 -60.49
N GLY A 501 1.30 -60.84 -60.96
CA GLY A 501 2.48 -60.60 -61.79
C GLY A 501 2.54 -59.16 -62.30
N GLY A 502 3.44 -58.35 -61.73
CA GLY A 502 3.98 -57.14 -62.39
C GLY A 502 5.44 -57.36 -62.78
N PRO A 503 6.18 -56.33 -63.21
CA PRO A 503 5.77 -55.08 -63.86
C PRO A 503 6.49 -54.87 -65.22
N GLY A 504 5.96 -53.98 -66.08
CA GLY A 504 6.54 -53.65 -67.39
C GLY A 504 6.48 -52.14 -67.66
N PHE A 505 7.64 -51.59 -67.92
CA PHE A 505 8.04 -50.19 -68.14
C PHE A 505 7.33 -49.48 -69.30
N THR A 506 7.08 -48.16 -69.20
CA THR A 506 6.99 -47.27 -70.38
C THR A 506 7.77 -45.97 -70.14
N THR A 507 8.55 -45.60 -71.16
CA THR A 507 9.51 -44.50 -71.21
C THR A 507 8.82 -43.16 -71.50
N ILE A 508 9.16 -42.10 -70.76
CA ILE A 508 8.79 -40.71 -71.07
C ILE A 508 10.04 -40.00 -71.60
N THR A 509 9.96 -39.41 -72.79
CA THR A 509 10.99 -38.57 -73.42
C THR A 509 10.93 -37.12 -72.89
N PRO A 510 12.08 -36.43 -72.71
CA PRO A 510 12.16 -35.23 -71.89
C PRO A 510 11.98 -33.94 -72.70
N GLU A 511 10.79 -33.67 -73.24
CA GLU A 511 10.55 -32.44 -74.04
C GLU A 511 9.39 -31.52 -73.59
N ASP A 512 8.49 -31.87 -72.66
CA ASP A 512 7.29 -31.02 -72.41
C ASP A 512 7.03 -30.67 -70.94
N VAL A 513 7.99 -29.98 -70.29
CA VAL A 513 7.73 -29.23 -69.05
C VAL A 513 8.28 -27.81 -69.16
N PRO A 514 7.44 -26.76 -69.31
CA PRO A 514 7.89 -25.39 -69.09
C PRO A 514 7.96 -25.09 -67.59
N LEU A 515 9.19 -25.06 -67.06
CA LEU A 515 9.54 -24.57 -65.72
C LEU A 515 9.43 -23.04 -65.66
N ALA A 516 8.81 -22.50 -64.61
CA ALA A 516 8.81 -21.08 -64.28
C ALA A 516 10.20 -20.63 -63.77
N PRO A 517 10.62 -19.37 -64.02
CA PRO A 517 11.96 -18.89 -63.66
C PRO A 517 12.09 -18.54 -62.17
N LEU A 518 13.25 -18.87 -61.59
CA LEU A 518 13.73 -18.42 -60.28
C LEU A 518 14.11 -16.93 -60.31
N PRO A 519 13.94 -16.15 -59.23
CA PRO A 519 14.51 -14.81 -59.12
C PRO A 519 16.01 -14.84 -58.82
N GLU A 520 16.77 -14.01 -59.54
CA GLU A 520 18.21 -13.75 -59.36
C GLU A 520 18.43 -12.50 -58.48
N SER A 521 19.21 -12.64 -57.38
CA SER A 521 20.35 -11.77 -56.99
C SER A 521 20.69 -11.93 -55.49
N PRO A 522 21.97 -11.78 -55.09
CA PRO A 522 22.48 -12.28 -53.81
C PRO A 522 22.26 -11.29 -52.66
N VAL A 523 21.90 -11.82 -51.49
CA VAL A 523 21.89 -11.07 -50.23
C VAL A 523 23.30 -11.09 -49.64
N ASP A 524 23.77 -9.89 -49.33
CA ASP A 524 25.03 -9.55 -48.66
C ASP A 524 25.13 -10.24 -47.29
N VAL A 525 26.27 -10.88 -47.01
CA VAL A 525 26.52 -11.64 -45.80
C VAL A 525 27.25 -10.72 -44.81
N THR A 526 26.51 -9.87 -44.12
CA THR A 526 27.05 -9.21 -42.93
C THR A 526 27.10 -10.20 -41.78
N LEU A 527 28.32 -10.48 -41.31
CA LEU A 527 28.64 -11.16 -40.05
C LEU A 527 27.66 -10.77 -38.94
N ILE A 528 26.99 -11.75 -38.35
CA ILE A 528 26.35 -11.61 -37.04
C ILE A 528 27.32 -12.23 -36.01
N ASP A 529 27.64 -11.39 -35.04
CA ASP A 529 28.46 -11.65 -33.85
C ASP A 529 27.78 -12.70 -32.95
N ASP A 530 28.56 -13.69 -32.52
CA ASP A 530 28.09 -14.86 -31.74
C ASP A 530 28.11 -14.53 -30.23
N GLY A 531 27.32 -13.54 -29.85
CA GLY A 531 27.19 -13.06 -28.47
C GLY A 531 25.96 -13.60 -27.77
N GLU A 532 26.18 -14.61 -26.90
CA GLU A 532 25.42 -14.90 -25.66
C GLU A 532 23.92 -14.56 -25.68
N VAL A 533 23.09 -15.55 -26.06
CA VAL A 533 21.65 -15.51 -25.77
C VAL A 533 21.46 -15.77 -24.27
N PRO A 534 20.93 -14.83 -23.47
CA PRO A 534 20.56 -15.14 -22.10
C PRO A 534 19.36 -16.08 -22.12
N LEU A 535 19.61 -17.34 -21.74
CA LEU A 535 18.57 -18.30 -21.40
C LEU A 535 17.74 -17.71 -20.25
N ALA A 536 16.52 -17.29 -20.54
CA ALA A 536 15.54 -16.97 -19.52
C ALA A 536 15.39 -18.18 -18.57
N PRO A 537 15.42 -17.99 -17.25
CA PRO A 537 15.26 -19.09 -16.32
C PRO A 537 13.87 -19.72 -16.50
N LEU A 538 13.87 -21.04 -16.70
CA LEU A 538 12.69 -21.89 -16.69
C LEU A 538 11.80 -21.58 -15.46
N PRO A 539 10.46 -21.53 -15.60
CA PRO A 539 9.58 -21.40 -14.46
C PRO A 539 9.85 -22.52 -13.46
N LYS A 540 10.08 -22.19 -12.19
CA LYS A 540 10.21 -23.17 -11.12
C LYS A 540 8.87 -23.89 -10.96
N THR A 541 8.86 -25.19 -11.23
CA THR A 541 7.78 -26.11 -10.84
C THR A 541 7.44 -25.91 -9.35
N GLY A 542 6.27 -25.36 -9.04
CA GLY A 542 5.84 -25.19 -7.65
C GLY A 542 4.72 -24.19 -7.35
N GLN A 543 4.31 -23.31 -8.27
CA GLN A 543 3.11 -22.48 -8.11
C GLN A 543 1.97 -23.09 -8.92
N THR A 544 1.18 -23.95 -8.27
CA THR A 544 -0.12 -24.34 -8.82
C THR A 544 -1.08 -23.18 -8.65
N SER A 545 -1.57 -22.61 -9.76
CA SER A 545 -2.79 -21.81 -9.81
C SER A 545 -3.89 -22.61 -9.09
N MET A 546 -4.26 -22.23 -7.87
CA MET A 546 -5.36 -22.89 -7.16
C MET A 546 -6.68 -22.47 -7.81
N ARG A 547 -7.01 -23.10 -8.94
CA ARG A 547 -8.31 -22.98 -9.60
C ARG A 547 -9.32 -23.79 -8.80
N THR A 548 -10.22 -23.10 -8.10
CA THR A 548 -11.32 -23.76 -7.40
C THR A 548 -12.63 -23.39 -8.10
N THR A 549 -13.13 -24.28 -8.96
CA THR A 549 -14.52 -24.23 -9.44
C THR A 549 -15.43 -24.47 -8.24
N LEU A 550 -16.03 -23.42 -7.70
CA LEU A 550 -16.74 -23.46 -6.43
C LEU A 550 -18.07 -24.23 -6.56
N THR A 551 -18.04 -25.54 -6.32
CA THR A 551 -19.21 -26.27 -5.78
C THR A 551 -19.12 -26.16 -4.26
N MET A 552 -19.88 -25.24 -3.66
CA MET A 552 -19.87 -25.02 -2.21
C MET A 552 -20.25 -26.30 -1.45
N MET A 553 -19.28 -26.96 -0.81
CA MET A 553 -19.49 -27.77 0.39
C MET A 553 -18.82 -27.06 1.57
N LEU A 554 -19.62 -26.36 2.36
CA LEU A 554 -19.24 -25.81 3.66
C LEU A 554 -19.04 -26.96 4.66
N SER A 555 -17.77 -27.26 4.99
CA SER A 555 -17.33 -28.13 6.10
C SER A 555 -15.79 -28.13 6.09
N GLY A 556 -15.01 -27.76 7.10
CA GLY A 556 -15.20 -27.33 8.47
C GLY A 556 -13.85 -27.40 9.21
N ILE A 557 -13.72 -26.67 10.32
CA ILE A 557 -12.91 -26.98 11.53
C ILE A 557 -11.38 -26.80 11.47
N PHE A 558 -10.83 -25.91 12.31
CA PHE A 558 -9.84 -26.22 13.38
C PHE A 558 -10.03 -25.17 14.52
N VAL A 559 -10.61 -25.51 15.66
CA VAL A 559 -10.12 -26.22 16.88
C VAL A 559 -9.81 -25.23 18.02
N ALA A 560 -10.56 -25.42 19.09
CA ALA A 560 -10.38 -24.83 20.41
C ALA A 560 -9.08 -25.33 21.07
N VAL A 561 -8.36 -24.43 21.74
CA VAL A 561 -7.46 -24.80 22.84
C VAL A 561 -8.02 -24.18 24.12
N THR A 562 -8.46 -25.07 25.00
CA THR A 562 -8.95 -24.82 26.34
C THR A 562 -7.83 -24.44 27.30
N ALA A 563 -8.23 -23.64 28.29
CA ALA A 563 -7.54 -23.23 29.51
C ALA A 563 -6.66 -24.30 30.19
N LEU A 564 -5.52 -23.87 30.74
CA LEU A 564 -4.86 -24.50 31.88
C LEU A 564 -4.30 -23.46 32.84
N SER A 565 -4.98 -23.33 33.97
CA SER A 565 -4.54 -22.66 35.18
C SER A 565 -3.25 -23.28 35.74
N ARG A 566 -2.28 -22.46 36.16
CA ARG A 566 -1.28 -22.83 37.17
C ARG A 566 -1.16 -21.74 38.23
N LYS A 567 -1.65 -22.05 39.43
CA LYS A 567 -1.29 -21.44 40.71
C LYS A 567 -0.18 -22.29 41.36
N ARG A 568 0.88 -21.65 41.85
CA ARG A 568 1.81 -21.95 42.99
C ARG A 568 2.65 -20.67 43.12
N LYS A 569 2.62 -19.83 44.16
CA LYS A 569 2.84 -19.95 45.62
C LYS A 569 4.19 -20.59 46.01
N GLU A 570 5.12 -19.72 46.41
CA GLU A 570 6.22 -19.82 47.41
C GLU A 570 6.74 -18.36 47.53
N GLU A 571 6.53 -17.59 48.60
CA GLU A 571 7.09 -17.58 49.97
C GLU A 571 8.61 -17.27 50.06
N ASP A 572 8.91 -16.31 50.95
CA ASP A 572 10.17 -15.85 51.58
C ASP A 572 11.19 -14.99 50.79
N SER A 573 11.08 -13.66 50.90
CA SER A 573 11.85 -12.78 51.82
C SER A 573 11.61 -11.30 51.56
#